data_AF-A0A0G0ANT1-F1
#
_entry.id   AF-A0A0G0ANT1-F1
#
_cell.length_a   1.000
_cell.length_b   1.000
_cell.length_c   1.000
_cell.angle_alpha   90.00
_cell.angle_beta   90.00
_cell.angle_gamma   90.00
#
_symmetry.space_group_name_H-M   'P 1'
#
loop_
_entity.id
_entity.type
_entity.pdbx_description
1 polymer ?
#
loop_
_entity_poly.entity_id
_entity_poly.type
_entity_poly.pdbx_seq_one_letter_code
_entity_poly.pdbx_strand_id
1 'polypeptide(L)' 'MITDADVKKIEKAFAKRFVTKDDAKSFATKDDLVNFKDSILNEIIKLREDVTVIVGYRDMIEEHDQRIEKLETAVYQ' A
#
# COMPACT_ATOMS: atom_id res chain seq x y z
N MET A 1 -53.10 26.77 -8.19
CA MET A 1 -51.85 27.06 -8.93
C MET A 1 -50.69 26.91 -7.96
N ILE A 2 -49.60 26.26 -8.37
CA ILE A 2 -48.36 26.27 -7.58
C ILE A 2 -47.79 27.69 -7.61
N THR A 3 -47.29 28.16 -6.46
CA THR A 3 -46.69 29.48 -6.31
C THR A 3 -45.17 29.40 -6.28
N ASP A 4 -44.49 30.53 -6.53
CA ASP A 4 -43.03 30.63 -6.41
C ASP A 4 -42.52 30.24 -5.00
N ALA A 5 -43.35 30.42 -3.96
CA ALA A 5 -43.02 30.00 -2.61
C ALA A 5 -42.99 28.48 -2.45
N ASP A 6 -43.87 27.77 -3.17
CA ASP A 6 -43.89 26.30 -3.20
C ASP A 6 -42.65 25.77 -3.94
N VAL A 7 -42.28 26.41 -5.06
CA VAL A 7 -41.05 26.08 -5.82
C VAL A 7 -39.80 26.24 -4.96
N LYS A 8 -39.65 27.37 -4.23
CA LYS A 8 -38.49 27.60 -3.35
C LYS A 8 -38.39 26.58 -2.20
N LYS A 9 -39.53 26.16 -1.63
CA LYS A 9 -39.55 25.11 -0.60
C LYS A 9 -39.06 23.77 -1.15
N ILE A 10 -39.47 23.43 -2.37
CA ILE A 10 -39.04 22.23 -3.07
C ILE A 10 -37.53 22.28 -3.33
N GLU A 11 -37.01 23.37 -3.90
CA GLU A 11 -35.57 23.56 -4.14
C GLU A 11 -34.73 23.37 -2.87
N LYS A 12 -35.14 23.99 -1.76
CA LYS A 12 -34.43 23.89 -0.47
C LYS A 12 -34.47 22.47 0.11
N ALA A 13 -35.55 21.72 -0.11
CA ALA A 13 -35.66 20.33 0.33
C ALA A 13 -34.73 19.41 -0.46
N PHE A 14 -34.53 19.66 -1.76
CA PHE A 14 -33.65 18.87 -2.61
C PHE A 14 -32.17 19.24 -2.46
N ALA A 15 -31.83 20.52 -2.25
CA ALA A 15 -30.44 20.96 -2.09
C ALA A 15 -29.67 20.24 -0.98
N LYS A 16 -30.36 19.78 0.08
CA LYS A 16 -29.75 19.03 1.20
C LYS A 16 -29.55 17.54 0.93
N ARG A 17 -30.08 17.02 -0.18
CA ARG A 17 -30.03 15.58 -0.52
C ARG A 17 -28.98 15.24 -1.57
N PHE A 18 -28.40 16.23 -2.21
CA PHE A 18 -27.40 16.04 -3.26
C PHE A 18 -26.03 16.52 -2.80
N VAL A 19 -25.02 15.76 -3.20
CA VAL A 19 -23.61 16.14 -3.07
C VAL A 19 -23.33 17.31 -4.02
N THR A 20 -22.66 18.35 -3.53
CA THR A 20 -22.21 19.47 -4.35
C THR A 20 -20.92 19.15 -5.08
N LYS A 21 -20.57 19.97 -6.08
CA LYS A 21 -19.27 19.83 -6.74
C LYS A 21 -18.09 20.01 -5.79
N ASP A 22 -18.25 20.83 -4.75
CA ASP A 22 -17.19 21.03 -3.76
C ASP A 22 -17.06 19.84 -2.82
N ASP A 23 -18.18 19.22 -2.42
CA ASP A 23 -18.17 17.97 -1.64
C ASP A 23 -17.47 16.83 -2.39
N ALA A 24 -17.63 16.76 -3.72
CA ALA A 24 -17.03 15.70 -4.54
C ALA A 24 -15.49 15.79 -4.65
N LYS A 25 -14.88 16.97 -4.41
CA LYS A 25 -13.43 17.17 -4.57
C LYS A 25 -12.58 16.44 -3.53
N SER A 26 -13.15 16.10 -2.38
CA SER A 26 -12.41 15.39 -1.33
C SER A 26 -12.35 13.87 -1.54
N PHE A 27 -13.07 13.33 -2.53
CA PHE A 27 -13.06 11.90 -2.80
C PHE A 27 -11.90 11.52 -3.71
N ALA A 28 -11.23 10.43 -3.36
CA ALA A 28 -10.24 9.82 -4.23
C ALA A 28 -10.89 9.33 -5.53
N THR A 29 -10.21 9.57 -6.63
CA THR A 29 -10.56 9.03 -7.94
C THR A 29 -10.11 7.59 -8.06
N LYS A 30 -10.55 6.90 -9.12
CA LYS A 30 -10.05 5.57 -9.44
C LYS A 30 -8.55 5.57 -9.71
N ASP A 31 -8.06 6.62 -10.38
CA ASP A 31 -6.65 6.75 -10.74
C ASP A 31 -5.78 6.93 -9.49
N ASP A 32 -6.25 7.67 -8.49
CA ASP A 32 -5.56 7.78 -7.19
C ASP A 32 -5.37 6.41 -6.53
N LEU A 33 -6.39 5.56 -6.59
CA LEU A 33 -6.32 4.20 -6.02
C LEU A 33 -5.37 3.29 -6.82
N VAL A 34 -5.35 3.40 -8.15
CA VAL A 34 -4.42 2.64 -8.99
C VAL A 34 -2.98 3.07 -8.71
N ASN A 35 -2.71 4.38 -8.68
CA ASN A 35 -1.38 4.91 -8.37
C ASN A 35 -0.91 4.48 -6.98
N PHE A 36 -1.79 4.52 -5.98
CA PHE A 36 -1.48 4.07 -4.64
C PHE A 36 -1.16 2.57 -4.59
N LYS A 37 -1.97 1.74 -5.26
CA LYS A 37 -1.73 0.30 -5.39
C LYS A 37 -0.37 0.02 -6.04
N ASP A 38 -0.07 0.70 -7.14
CA ASP A 38 1.18 0.47 -7.89
C ASP A 38 2.40 0.88 -7.07
N SER A 39 2.31 1.98 -6.30
CA SER A 39 3.35 2.37 -5.35
C SER A 39 3.61 1.27 -4.31
N ILE A 40 2.55 0.71 -3.71
CA ILE A 40 2.70 -0.37 -2.73
C ILE A 40 3.33 -1.61 -3.36
N LEU A 41 2.86 -2.01 -4.54
CA LEU A 41 3.37 -3.20 -5.22
C LEU A 41 4.86 -3.07 -5.56
N ASN A 42 5.29 -1.89 -6.02
CA ASN A 42 6.69 -1.64 -6.33
C ASN A 42 7.58 -1.75 -5.08
N GLU A 43 7.14 -1.21 -3.94
CA GLU A 43 7.90 -1.35 -2.69
C GLU A 43 7.93 -2.80 -2.19
N ILE A 44 6.84 -3.56 -2.32
CA ILE A 44 6.82 -4.98 -1.98
C ILE A 44 7.79 -5.78 -2.86
N ILE A 45 7.89 -5.45 -4.15
CA ILE A 45 8.82 -6.13 -5.07
C ILE A 45 10.26 -5.90 -4.63
N LYS A 46 10.66 -4.64 -4.37
CA LYS A 46 12.01 -4.31 -3.88
C LYS A 46 12.35 -5.05 -2.60
N LEU A 47 11.43 -5.08 -1.63
CA LEU A 47 11.63 -5.82 -0.39
C LEU A 47 11.84 -7.32 -0.60
N ARG A 48 11.15 -7.93 -1.58
CA ARG A 48 11.34 -9.36 -1.91
C ARG A 48 12.71 -9.62 -2.54
N GLU A 49 13.21 -8.71 -3.36
CA GLU A 49 14.55 -8.77 -3.92
C GLU A 49 15.61 -8.72 -2.80
N ASP A 50 15.47 -7.79 -1.86
CA ASP A 50 16.35 -7.68 -0.70
C ASP A 50 16.34 -8.94 0.16
N VAL A 51 15.15 -9.51 0.41
CA VAL A 51 15.01 -10.77 1.16
C VAL A 51 15.72 -11.92 0.44
N THR A 52 15.66 -11.96 -0.89
CA THR A 52 16.32 -13.02 -1.68
C THR A 52 17.84 -12.97 -1.49
N VAL A 53 18.43 -11.77 -1.51
CA VAL A 53 19.86 -11.57 -1.26
C VAL A 53 20.23 -12.01 0.16
N ILE A 54 19.43 -11.63 1.16
CA ILE A 54 19.69 -11.98 2.57
C ILE A 54 19.62 -13.49 2.80
N VAL A 55 18.66 -14.19 2.18
CA VAL A 55 18.57 -15.66 2.26
C VAL A 55 19.84 -16.29 1.67
N GLY A 56 20.31 -15.83 0.51
CA GLY A 56 21.57 -16.32 -0.05
C GLY A 56 22.78 -16.07 0.86
N TYR A 57 22.85 -14.92 1.54
CA TYR A 57 23.90 -14.67 2.54
C TYR A 57 23.81 -15.60 3.75
N ARG A 58 22.60 -15.92 4.22
CA ARG A 58 22.40 -16.90 5.30
C ARG A 58 22.98 -18.26 4.90
N ASP A 59 22.64 -18.77 3.72
CA ASP A 59 23.09 -20.09 3.26
C ASP A 59 24.62 -20.18 3.21
N MET A 60 25.30 -19.12 2.74
CA MET A 60 26.76 -19.06 2.72
C MET A 60 27.38 -19.00 4.13
N ILE A 61 26.74 -18.29 5.07
CA ILE A 61 27.18 -18.25 6.46
C ILE A 61 27.06 -19.64 7.10
N GLU A 62 25.95 -20.36 6.87
CA GLU A 62 25.77 -21.72 7.37
C GLU A 62 26.85 -22.68 6.83
N GLU A 63 27.22 -22.55 5.55
CA GLU A 63 28.34 -23.32 4.98
C GLU A 63 29.68 -22.95 5.66
N HIS A 64 29.91 -21.66 5.89
CA HIS A 64 31.11 -21.19 6.57
C HIS A 64 31.19 -21.71 8.01
N ASP A 65 30.09 -21.71 8.75
CA ASP A 65 30.02 -22.23 10.13
C ASP A 65 30.40 -23.71 10.18
N GLN A 66 29.89 -24.53 9.25
CA GLN A 66 30.27 -25.95 9.15
C GLN A 66 31.75 -26.16 8.82
N ARG A 67 32.32 -25.30 7.97
CA ARG A 67 33.74 -25.37 7.61
C ARG A 67 34.62 -24.95 8.79
N ILE A 68 34.21 -23.94 9.55
CA ILE A 68 34.91 -23.49 10.76
C ILE A 68 34.89 -24.61 11.81
N GLU A 69 33.75 -25.24 12.07
CA GLU A 69 33.64 -26.36 13.02
C GLU A 69 34.62 -27.50 12.70
N LYS A 70 34.74 -27.87 11.41
CA LYS A 70 35.71 -28.89 10.97
C LYS A 70 37.15 -28.48 11.22
N LEU A 71 37.48 -27.20 10.99
CA LEU A 71 38.83 -26.68 11.23
C LEU A 71 39.15 -26.61 12.71
N GLU A 72 38.21 -26.13 13.53
CA GLU A 72 38.37 -26.05 14.99
C GLU A 72 38.55 -27.44 15.59
N THR A 73 37.77 -28.43 15.15
CA THR A 73 37.93 -29.83 15.55
C THR A 73 39.33 -30.34 15.21
N ALA A 74 39.84 -30.08 14.00
CA ALA A 74 41.16 -30.56 13.58
C ALA A 74 42.34 -29.90 14.32
N VAL A 75 42.15 -28.70 14.87
CA VAL A 75 43.22 -27.92 15.53
C VAL A 75 43.20 -28.13 17.05
N TYR A 76 42.01 -28.23 17.65
CA TYR A 76 41.84 -28.18 19.11
C TYR A 76 41.38 -29.50 19.74
N GLN A 77 41.00 -30.51 18.96
CA GLN A 77 40.77 -31.88 19.44
C GLN A 77 41.89 -32.81 18.97
#